data_AF-A0A962QX68-F1
#
_entry.id   AF-A0A962QX68-F1
#
_cell.length_a   1.000
_cell.length_b   1.000
_cell.length_c   1.000
_cell.angle_alpha   90.00
_cell.angle_beta   90.00
_cell.angle_gamma   90.00
#
_symmetry.space_group_name_H-M   'P 1'
#
loop_
_entity.id
_entity.type
_entity.pdbx_description
1 polymer ?
#
loop_
_entity_poly.entity_id
_entity_poly.type
_entity_poly.pdbx_seq_one_letter_code
_entity_poly.pdbx_strand_id
1 'polypeptide(L)'
;DEGDTVYPVAAPGSEYFSDRWLFGADGEPAWGVMASAGYRQMLAQDLSEEDLPAGLSTDQMLDWLKRSSIPELTDATDPDLSGLVKEDTKLLIYQGWSDPLIIPEPITLYYQKAAELAGGLQQLQQNARLFMVPGWGHCWEKPAAAPDDFDPLYELEQWVEQGRAPEFMVARRLDAAGGEQRSRPICSYPAVARLQVGKNPDHFDSYQCINNAPAAE
;
A
#
# COMPACT_ATOMS: atom_id res chain seq x y z
N ASP A 1 -12.97 25.45 0.43
CA ASP A 1 -12.38 25.51 1.79
C ASP A 1 -13.37 25.16 2.90
N GLU A 2 -13.70 23.88 3.05
CA GLU A 2 -14.37 23.36 4.27
C GLU A 2 -13.37 22.71 5.25
N GLY A 3 -12.07 22.69 4.90
CA GLY A 3 -11.00 22.13 5.73
C GLY A 3 -10.81 20.62 5.57
N ASP A 4 -11.44 20.01 4.57
CA ASP A 4 -11.33 18.58 4.31
C ASP A 4 -9.91 18.16 3.91
N THR A 5 -9.47 17.01 4.43
CA THR A 5 -8.23 16.37 4.00
C THR A 5 -8.35 15.91 2.55
N VAL A 6 -7.50 16.43 1.67
CA VAL A 6 -7.46 16.03 0.25
C VAL A 6 -6.68 14.72 0.06
N TYR A 7 -5.53 14.60 0.71
CA TYR A 7 -4.67 13.43 0.64
C TYR A 7 -3.76 13.37 1.87
N PRO A 8 -3.43 12.16 2.37
CA PRO A 8 -2.53 12.02 3.52
C PRO A 8 -1.09 12.43 3.18
N VAL A 9 -0.26 12.55 4.22
CA VAL A 9 1.15 12.92 4.10
C VAL A 9 2.04 11.71 3.87
N ALA A 10 3.25 11.93 3.33
CA ALA A 10 4.24 10.86 3.21
C ALA A 10 4.60 10.27 4.58
N ALA A 11 4.67 8.94 4.65
CA ALA A 11 5.02 8.23 5.87
C ALA A 11 6.51 8.43 6.20
N PRO A 12 6.86 8.75 7.47
CA PRO A 12 8.26 8.81 7.89
C PRO A 12 9.01 7.50 7.59
N GLY A 13 10.23 7.61 7.07
CA GLY A 13 11.03 6.45 6.65
C GLY A 13 10.91 6.12 5.16
N SER A 14 10.26 6.98 4.37
CA SER A 14 10.13 6.83 2.91
C SER A 14 11.15 7.69 2.14
N GLU A 15 12.11 8.32 2.80
CA GLU A 15 12.92 9.39 2.19
C GLU A 15 14.01 8.89 1.23
N TYR A 16 14.36 7.59 1.29
CA TYR A 16 15.56 7.02 0.66
C TYR A 16 15.65 7.24 -0.86
N PHE A 17 14.52 7.17 -1.58
CA PHE A 17 14.43 7.38 -3.03
C PHE A 17 13.59 8.63 -3.40
N SER A 18 13.55 9.61 -2.51
CA SER A 18 12.73 10.82 -2.72
C SER A 18 13.19 11.67 -3.92
N ASP A 19 14.47 11.61 -4.28
CA ASP A 19 15.03 12.16 -5.52
C ASP A 19 14.42 11.51 -6.76
N ARG A 20 14.22 10.19 -6.75
CA ARG A 20 13.63 9.46 -7.88
C ARG A 20 12.13 9.71 -8.02
N TRP A 21 11.40 9.73 -6.90
CA TRP A 21 9.94 9.68 -6.89
C TRP A 21 9.26 11.03 -6.73
N LEU A 22 9.79 11.91 -5.88
CA LEU A 22 9.08 13.12 -5.45
C LEU A 22 9.73 14.38 -6.01
N PHE A 23 11.05 14.53 -5.89
CA PHE A 23 11.72 15.81 -6.10
C PHE A 23 12.49 15.90 -7.43
N GLY A 24 12.93 14.77 -7.98
CA GLY A 24 13.79 14.74 -9.16
C GLY A 24 15.25 14.99 -8.80
N ALA A 25 16.07 15.03 -9.84
CA ALA A 25 17.47 15.47 -9.80
C ALA A 25 17.71 16.53 -10.89
N ASP A 26 18.90 17.14 -10.91
CA ASP A 26 19.24 18.18 -11.89
C ASP A 26 19.05 17.67 -13.33
N GLY A 27 18.07 18.25 -14.03
CA GLY A 27 17.72 17.89 -15.41
C GLY A 27 16.83 16.66 -15.56
N GLU A 28 16.48 15.99 -14.47
CA GLU A 28 15.71 14.73 -14.46
C GLU A 28 14.48 14.87 -13.55
N PRO A 29 13.27 15.07 -14.10
CA PRO A 29 12.06 15.20 -13.29
C PRO A 29 11.73 13.90 -12.57
N ALA A 30 11.22 14.01 -11.33
CA ALA A 30 10.75 12.87 -10.56
C ALA A 30 9.60 12.14 -11.28
N TRP A 31 9.48 10.84 -11.03
CA TRP A 31 8.37 10.03 -11.55
C TRP A 31 7.00 10.57 -11.13
N GLY A 32 6.83 11.02 -9.89
CA GLY A 32 5.57 11.61 -9.42
C GLY A 32 5.21 12.91 -10.15
N VAL A 33 6.21 13.72 -10.52
CA VAL A 33 6.01 14.93 -11.33
C VAL A 33 5.52 14.56 -12.73
N MET A 34 6.17 13.59 -13.37
CA MET A 34 5.78 13.12 -14.71
C MET A 34 4.41 12.46 -14.71
N ALA A 35 4.12 11.60 -13.73
CA ALA A 35 2.82 10.93 -13.59
C ALA A 35 1.68 11.94 -13.35
N SER A 36 1.91 12.91 -12.45
CA SER A 36 0.96 14.00 -12.20
C SER A 36 0.73 14.84 -13.46
N ALA A 37 1.80 15.22 -14.18
CA ALA A 37 1.66 15.96 -15.43
C ALA A 37 0.85 15.18 -16.48
N GLY A 38 1.09 13.88 -16.64
CA GLY A 38 0.32 13.02 -17.54
C GLY A 38 -1.16 12.96 -17.15
N TYR A 39 -1.47 12.78 -15.87
CA TYR A 39 -2.86 12.74 -15.39
C TYR A 39 -3.58 14.08 -15.58
N ARG A 40 -2.92 15.21 -15.30
CA ARG A 40 -3.47 16.54 -15.58
C ARG A 40 -3.75 16.77 -17.06
N GLN A 41 -2.88 16.28 -17.95
CA GLN A 41 -3.10 16.38 -19.39
C GLN A 41 -4.34 15.61 -19.83
N MET A 42 -4.62 14.45 -19.22
CA MET A 42 -5.86 13.71 -19.47
C MET A 42 -7.09 14.52 -19.02
N LEU A 43 -7.06 15.09 -17.81
CA LEU A 43 -8.13 15.96 -17.31
C LEU A 43 -8.34 17.19 -18.20
N ALA A 44 -7.27 17.86 -18.59
CA ALA A 44 -7.32 19.05 -19.44
C ALA A 44 -7.92 18.72 -20.82
N GLN A 45 -7.53 17.59 -21.42
CA GLN A 45 -8.09 17.16 -22.71
C GLN A 45 -9.59 16.86 -22.61
N ASP A 46 -10.02 16.14 -21.57
CA ASP A 46 -11.43 15.83 -21.32
C ASP A 46 -12.27 17.11 -21.11
N LEU A 47 -11.72 18.08 -20.37
CA LEU A 47 -12.38 19.35 -20.07
C LEU A 47 -12.25 20.41 -21.17
N SER A 48 -11.44 20.16 -22.21
CA SER A 48 -11.04 21.18 -23.19
C SER A 48 -10.37 22.42 -22.56
N GLU A 49 -9.57 22.21 -21.52
CA GLU A 49 -8.79 23.23 -20.82
C GLU A 49 -7.32 23.22 -21.30
N GLU A 50 -6.58 24.28 -21.03
CA GLU A 50 -5.14 24.35 -21.31
C GLU A 50 -4.32 23.94 -20.07
N ASP A 51 -3.50 22.89 -20.18
CA ASP A 51 -2.54 22.52 -19.13
C ASP A 51 -1.19 23.20 -19.35
N LEU A 52 -0.84 24.14 -18.47
CA LEU A 52 0.44 24.83 -18.49
C LEU A 52 1.52 24.01 -17.74
N PRO A 53 2.81 24.16 -18.08
CA PRO A 53 3.92 23.50 -17.38
C PRO A 53 4.23 24.16 -16.02
N ALA A 54 3.20 24.37 -15.21
CA ALA A 54 3.23 24.89 -13.86
C ALA A 54 2.22 24.11 -13.01
N GLY A 55 2.50 23.92 -11.71
CA GLY A 55 1.56 23.25 -10.80
C GLY A 55 0.20 23.95 -10.74
N LEU A 56 -0.87 23.18 -10.58
CA LEU A 56 -2.21 23.72 -10.31
C LEU A 56 -2.36 24.01 -8.82
N SER A 57 -3.19 24.98 -8.46
CA SER A 57 -3.61 25.09 -7.06
C SER A 57 -4.46 23.88 -6.67
N THR A 58 -4.54 23.59 -5.37
CA THR A 58 -5.43 22.53 -4.85
C THR A 58 -6.87 22.73 -5.32
N ASP A 59 -7.39 23.96 -5.28
CA ASP A 59 -8.75 24.26 -5.73
C ASP A 59 -8.97 24.00 -7.21
N GLN A 60 -8.00 24.39 -8.06
CA GLN A 60 -8.08 24.14 -9.50
C GLN A 60 -8.06 22.64 -9.79
N MET A 61 -7.18 21.89 -9.13
CA MET A 61 -7.13 20.44 -9.30
C MET A 61 -8.42 19.77 -8.85
N LEU A 62 -8.98 20.17 -7.70
CA LEU A 62 -10.25 19.65 -7.21
C LEU A 62 -11.44 20.01 -8.12
N ASP A 63 -11.45 21.22 -8.69
CA ASP A 63 -12.45 21.60 -9.70
C ASP A 63 -12.35 20.72 -10.95
N TRP A 64 -11.14 20.49 -11.46
CA TRP A 64 -10.92 19.63 -12.62
C TRP A 64 -11.35 18.19 -12.36
N LEU A 65 -10.98 17.63 -11.20
CA LEU A 65 -11.41 16.29 -10.79
C LEU A 65 -12.93 16.15 -10.71
N LYS A 66 -13.64 17.19 -10.26
CA LYS A 66 -15.11 17.17 -10.15
C LYS A 66 -15.83 17.26 -11.50
N ARG A 67 -15.26 18.01 -12.45
CA ARG A 67 -15.89 18.24 -13.76
C ARG A 67 -15.52 17.15 -14.78
N SER A 68 -14.34 16.55 -14.63
CA SER A 68 -13.83 15.59 -15.60
C SER A 68 -14.50 14.23 -15.42
N SER A 69 -14.66 13.50 -16.54
CA SER A 69 -15.08 12.11 -16.57
C SER A 69 -13.96 11.13 -16.21
N ILE A 70 -12.69 11.56 -16.24
CA ILE A 70 -11.54 10.67 -16.06
C ILE A 70 -11.56 9.94 -14.71
N PRO A 71 -11.79 10.59 -13.55
CA PRO A 71 -11.81 9.89 -12.27
C PRO A 71 -12.86 8.76 -12.23
N GLU A 72 -14.05 8.98 -12.79
CA GLU A 72 -15.09 7.93 -12.85
C GLU A 72 -14.64 6.71 -13.67
N LEU A 73 -13.78 6.91 -14.67
CA LEU A 73 -13.27 5.83 -15.52
C LEU A 73 -12.03 5.13 -14.95
N THR A 74 -11.22 5.81 -14.15
CA THR A 74 -9.89 5.32 -13.76
C THR A 74 -9.71 5.06 -12.27
N ASP A 75 -10.51 5.68 -11.41
CA ASP A 75 -10.33 5.56 -9.96
C ASP A 75 -10.80 4.20 -9.47
N ALA A 76 -9.89 3.42 -8.89
CA ALA A 76 -10.18 2.14 -8.25
C ALA A 76 -10.42 2.33 -6.74
N THR A 77 -11.38 3.19 -6.38
CA THR A 77 -11.60 3.64 -4.98
C THR A 77 -12.82 3.06 -4.29
N ASP A 78 -13.64 2.25 -4.99
CA ASP A 78 -14.83 1.59 -4.42
C ASP A 78 -14.44 0.54 -3.36
N PRO A 79 -14.76 0.77 -2.06
CA PRO A 79 -14.44 -0.17 -1.00
C PRO A 79 -15.45 -1.33 -0.89
N ASP A 80 -16.54 -1.35 -1.66
CA ASP A 80 -17.49 -2.47 -1.65
C ASP A 80 -16.89 -3.69 -2.36
N LEU A 81 -16.32 -4.59 -1.55
CA LEU A 81 -15.76 -5.86 -2.00
C LEU A 81 -16.77 -7.03 -1.93
N SER A 82 -18.07 -6.77 -1.81
CA SER A 82 -19.10 -7.81 -1.70
C SER A 82 -19.14 -8.76 -2.91
N GLY A 83 -18.73 -8.28 -4.09
CA GLY A 83 -18.56 -9.11 -5.28
C GLY A 83 -17.54 -10.24 -5.08
N LEU A 84 -16.44 -9.99 -4.36
CA LEU A 84 -15.45 -11.02 -4.04
C LEU A 84 -16.04 -12.09 -3.13
N VAL A 85 -16.81 -11.68 -2.12
CA VAL A 85 -17.47 -12.58 -1.17
C VAL A 85 -18.48 -13.47 -1.89
N LYS A 86 -19.30 -12.89 -2.77
CA LYS A 86 -20.35 -13.60 -3.51
C LYS A 86 -19.80 -14.72 -4.39
N GLU A 87 -18.65 -14.49 -5.03
CA GLU A 87 -18.01 -15.45 -5.94
C GLU A 87 -16.88 -16.25 -5.27
N ASP A 88 -16.76 -16.14 -3.94
CA ASP A 88 -15.67 -16.73 -3.15
C ASP A 88 -14.24 -16.42 -3.69
N THR A 89 -14.08 -15.26 -4.33
CA THR A 89 -12.80 -14.80 -4.89
C THR A 89 -11.87 -14.35 -3.76
N LYS A 90 -10.57 -14.59 -3.93
CA LYS A 90 -9.53 -14.19 -2.96
C LYS A 90 -8.72 -13.02 -3.51
N LEU A 91 -8.51 -12.02 -2.66
CA LEU A 91 -7.71 -10.83 -2.92
C LEU A 91 -6.61 -10.73 -1.87
N LEU A 92 -5.36 -10.77 -2.31
CA LEU A 92 -4.20 -10.52 -1.46
C LEU A 92 -3.57 -9.21 -1.90
N ILE A 93 -3.54 -8.24 -1.00
CA ILE A 93 -2.95 -6.91 -1.22
C ILE A 93 -1.68 -6.83 -0.38
N TYR A 94 -0.59 -6.31 -0.94
CA TYR A 94 0.58 -5.94 -0.16
C TYR A 94 1.08 -4.55 -0.57
N GLN A 95 1.61 -3.80 0.40
CA GLN A 95 2.20 -2.49 0.15
C GLN A 95 3.33 -2.22 1.14
N GLY A 96 4.36 -1.50 0.70
CA GLY A 96 5.48 -1.09 1.54
C GLY A 96 5.11 0.08 2.47
N TRP A 97 5.51 0.00 3.74
CA TRP A 97 5.37 1.13 4.68
C TRP A 97 6.27 2.32 4.35
N SER A 98 7.33 2.10 3.58
CA SER A 98 8.31 3.11 3.18
C SER A 98 8.15 3.55 1.72
N ASP A 99 6.97 3.34 1.12
CA ASP A 99 6.69 3.76 -0.26
C ASP A 99 6.54 5.29 -0.34
N PRO A 100 7.43 6.00 -1.05
CA PRO A 100 7.36 7.45 -1.17
C PRO A 100 6.40 7.95 -2.26
N LEU A 101 6.05 7.12 -3.24
CA LEU A 101 5.25 7.53 -4.40
C LEU A 101 3.77 7.24 -4.15
N ILE A 102 3.45 5.98 -3.86
CA ILE A 102 2.12 5.53 -3.50
C ILE A 102 2.14 5.32 -1.99
N ILE A 103 1.87 6.40 -1.26
CA ILE A 103 1.98 6.40 0.19
C ILE A 103 1.04 5.34 0.81
N PRO A 104 1.41 4.74 1.95
CA PRO A 104 0.70 3.59 2.52
C PRO A 104 -0.64 3.91 3.19
N GLU A 105 -0.91 5.16 3.56
CA GLU A 105 -2.11 5.48 4.33
C GLU A 105 -3.43 5.24 3.58
N PRO A 106 -3.59 5.65 2.30
CA PRO A 106 -4.81 5.41 1.52
C PRO A 106 -5.23 3.94 1.44
N ILE A 107 -4.31 2.99 1.27
CA ILE A 107 -4.71 1.56 1.21
C ILE A 107 -5.22 1.06 2.54
N THR A 108 -4.69 1.58 3.66
CA THR A 108 -5.15 1.19 5.00
C THR A 108 -6.54 1.74 5.27
N LEU A 109 -6.82 2.99 4.87
CA LEU A 109 -8.15 3.60 4.92
C LEU A 109 -9.16 2.88 4.02
N TYR A 110 -8.74 2.50 2.80
CA TYR A 110 -9.55 1.70 1.89
C TYR A 110 -9.95 0.36 2.53
N TYR A 111 -8.97 -0.36 3.08
CA TYR A 111 -9.18 -1.66 3.70
C TYR A 111 -10.05 -1.58 4.97
N GLN A 112 -9.93 -0.50 5.76
CA GLN A 112 -10.80 -0.23 6.89
C GLN A 112 -12.26 -0.02 6.45
N LYS A 113 -12.50 0.82 5.43
CA LYS A 113 -13.85 1.03 4.88
C LYS A 113 -14.44 -0.25 4.29
N ALA A 114 -13.62 -1.04 3.57
CA ALA A 114 -14.04 -2.34 3.06
C ALA A 114 -14.44 -3.30 4.19
N ALA A 115 -13.72 -3.27 5.32
CA ALA A 115 -14.05 -4.08 6.49
C ALA A 115 -15.36 -3.63 7.15
N GLU A 116 -15.64 -2.34 7.22
CA GLU A 116 -16.91 -1.80 7.71
C GLU A 116 -18.08 -2.27 6.84
N LEU A 117 -17.96 -2.15 5.52
CA LEU A 117 -19.00 -2.59 4.56
C LEU A 117 -19.21 -4.11 4.57
N ALA A 118 -18.16 -4.89 4.80
CA ALA A 118 -18.24 -6.34 4.93
C ALA A 118 -18.91 -6.81 6.24
N GLY A 119 -19.20 -5.92 7.19
CA GLY A 119 -19.73 -6.27 8.51
C GLY A 119 -18.65 -6.65 9.54
N GLY A 120 -17.40 -6.28 9.28
CA GLY A 120 -16.27 -6.42 10.19
C GLY A 120 -15.03 -7.02 9.52
N LEU A 121 -13.87 -6.77 10.13
CA LEU A 121 -12.57 -7.24 9.64
C LEU A 121 -12.53 -8.76 9.42
N GLN A 122 -13.10 -9.54 10.36
CA GLN A 122 -13.11 -10.99 10.26
C GLN A 122 -13.92 -11.49 9.05
N GLN A 123 -14.98 -10.77 8.67
CA GLN A 123 -15.79 -11.12 7.50
C GLN A 123 -15.04 -10.77 6.21
N LEU A 124 -14.39 -9.60 6.17
CA LEU A 124 -13.55 -9.22 5.03
C LEU A 124 -12.38 -10.21 4.81
N GLN A 125 -11.69 -10.60 5.88
CA GLN A 125 -10.50 -11.46 5.85
C GLN A 125 -10.75 -12.90 5.36
N GLN A 126 -12.01 -13.29 5.13
CA GLN A 126 -12.36 -14.53 4.44
C GLN A 126 -12.05 -14.46 2.94
N ASN A 127 -12.03 -13.26 2.35
CA ASN A 127 -11.85 -13.05 0.91
C ASN A 127 -10.76 -12.02 0.59
N ALA A 128 -10.52 -11.01 1.43
CA ALA A 128 -9.52 -9.98 1.17
C ALA A 128 -8.58 -9.81 2.37
N ARG A 129 -7.26 -9.88 2.13
CA ARG A 129 -6.22 -9.67 3.16
C ARG A 129 -5.19 -8.65 2.69
N LEU A 130 -4.93 -7.66 3.54
CA LEU A 130 -3.87 -6.67 3.33
C LEU A 130 -2.62 -7.02 4.15
N PHE A 131 -1.45 -6.87 3.56
CA PHE A 131 -0.15 -7.09 4.18
C PHE A 131 0.75 -5.86 4.01
N MET A 132 0.98 -5.14 5.11
CA MET A 132 1.85 -3.96 5.09
C MET A 132 3.29 -4.38 5.40
N VAL A 133 4.18 -4.23 4.42
CA VAL A 133 5.55 -4.75 4.44
C VAL A 133 6.49 -3.71 5.08
N PRO A 134 7.08 -3.97 6.26
CA PRO A 134 7.93 -3.00 6.93
C PRO A 134 9.21 -2.71 6.15
N GLY A 135 9.50 -1.43 5.91
CA GLY A 135 10.75 -0.99 5.28
C GLY A 135 10.86 -1.25 3.78
N TRP A 136 9.80 -1.76 3.15
CA TRP A 136 9.67 -1.82 1.68
C TRP A 136 9.23 -0.47 1.12
N GLY A 137 9.85 -0.08 0.02
CA GLY A 137 9.53 1.13 -0.74
C GLY A 137 8.54 0.86 -1.88
N HIS A 138 8.64 1.64 -2.96
CA HIS A 138 7.75 1.51 -4.10
C HIS A 138 8.04 0.24 -4.92
N CYS A 139 7.04 -0.64 -5.04
CA CYS A 139 7.08 -1.92 -5.76
C CYS A 139 8.23 -2.86 -5.37
N TRP A 140 9.42 -2.69 -5.94
CA TRP A 140 10.58 -3.59 -5.80
C TRP A 140 11.64 -3.05 -4.83
N GLU A 141 11.44 -1.85 -4.31
CA GLU A 141 12.42 -1.15 -3.50
C GLU A 141 12.56 -1.74 -2.11
N LYS A 142 13.82 -1.93 -1.73
CA LYS A 142 14.22 -2.51 -0.45
C LYS A 142 15.14 -1.53 0.30
N PRO A 143 14.66 -0.31 0.63
CA PRO A 143 15.50 0.73 1.23
C PRO A 143 15.95 0.38 2.65
N ALA A 144 15.16 -0.41 3.37
CA ALA A 144 15.52 -0.87 4.71
C ALA A 144 16.35 -2.16 4.67
N ALA A 145 17.23 -2.32 5.66
CA ALA A 145 17.91 -3.59 5.92
C ALA A 145 17.00 -4.62 6.63
N ALA A 146 15.76 -4.79 6.16
CA ALA A 146 14.80 -5.79 6.62
C ALA A 146 14.89 -7.08 5.77
N PRO A 147 14.39 -8.23 6.27
CA PRO A 147 14.05 -9.36 5.41
C PRO A 147 13.00 -8.96 4.37
N ASP A 148 13.21 -9.35 3.12
CA ASP A 148 12.45 -8.87 1.96
C ASP A 148 12.15 -9.95 0.92
N ASP A 149 12.58 -11.19 1.14
CA ASP A 149 12.27 -12.31 0.28
C ASP A 149 11.01 -13.02 0.78
N PHE A 150 9.90 -12.85 0.07
CA PHE A 150 8.60 -13.49 0.34
C PHE A 150 7.84 -13.68 -0.98
N ASP A 151 6.92 -14.64 -1.00
CA ASP A 151 6.17 -15.01 -2.20
C ASP A 151 4.66 -14.83 -1.98
N PRO A 152 4.09 -13.66 -2.30
CA PRO A 152 2.66 -13.43 -2.13
C PRO A 152 1.81 -14.26 -3.10
N LEU A 153 2.36 -14.70 -4.24
CA LEU A 153 1.65 -15.53 -5.20
C LEU A 153 1.47 -16.95 -4.64
N TYR A 154 2.54 -17.53 -4.10
CA TYR A 154 2.46 -18.83 -3.42
C TYR A 154 1.41 -18.81 -2.30
N GLU A 155 1.40 -17.76 -1.48
CA GLU A 155 0.43 -17.62 -0.38
C GLU A 155 -1.02 -17.49 -0.89
N LEU A 156 -1.22 -16.80 -2.03
CA LEU A 156 -2.51 -16.72 -2.69
C LEU A 156 -2.94 -18.09 -3.28
N GLU A 157 -2.01 -18.84 -3.90
CA GLU A 157 -2.26 -20.19 -4.40
C GLU A 157 -2.67 -21.13 -3.25
N GLN A 158 -1.97 -21.10 -2.11
CA GLN A 158 -2.35 -21.89 -0.94
C GLN A 158 -3.75 -21.52 -0.43
N TRP A 159 -4.11 -20.24 -0.48
CA TRP A 159 -5.43 -19.78 -0.06
C TRP A 159 -6.52 -20.26 -1.01
N VAL A 160 -6.35 -20.06 -2.31
CA VAL A 160 -7.34 -20.41 -3.34
C VAL A 160 -7.51 -21.93 -3.47
N GLU A 161 -6.41 -22.68 -3.52
CA GLU A 161 -6.45 -24.11 -3.86
C GLU A 161 -6.60 -25.02 -2.64
N GLN A 162 -6.11 -24.60 -1.48
CA GLN A 162 -6.07 -25.43 -0.28
C GLN A 162 -6.88 -24.85 0.89
N GLY A 163 -7.52 -23.69 0.70
CA GLY A 163 -8.27 -23.00 1.76
C GLY A 163 -7.38 -22.49 2.90
N ARG A 164 -6.07 -22.37 2.67
CA ARG A 164 -5.10 -21.94 3.70
C ARG A 164 -4.86 -20.45 3.59
N ALA A 165 -5.73 -19.67 4.22
CA ALA A 165 -5.59 -18.23 4.25
C ALA A 165 -4.37 -17.81 5.11
N PRO A 166 -3.45 -16.97 4.61
CA PRO A 166 -2.22 -16.61 5.31
C PRO A 166 -2.50 -15.61 6.45
N GLU A 167 -2.26 -16.00 7.71
CA GLU A 167 -2.31 -15.07 8.86
C GLU A 167 -1.09 -14.13 8.89
N PHE A 168 0.03 -14.59 8.32
CA PHE A 168 1.24 -13.85 8.06
C PHE A 168 1.99 -14.48 6.88
N MET A 169 2.88 -13.71 6.26
CA MET A 169 3.86 -14.21 5.29
C MET A 169 5.26 -14.14 5.92
N VAL A 170 6.13 -15.10 5.65
CA VAL A 170 7.51 -15.05 6.16
C VAL A 170 8.42 -14.36 5.17
N ALA A 171 8.90 -13.16 5.52
CA ALA A 171 9.95 -12.47 4.80
C ALA A 171 11.32 -12.95 5.28
N ARG A 172 12.21 -13.26 4.34
CA ARG A 172 13.56 -13.78 4.60
C ARG A 172 14.64 -12.86 4.06
N ARG A 173 15.81 -12.95 4.67
CA ARG A 173 17.08 -12.46 4.15
C ARG A 173 17.96 -13.68 3.99
N LEU A 174 18.33 -13.97 2.75
CA LEU A 174 19.18 -15.10 2.41
C LEU A 174 20.63 -14.63 2.22
N ASP A 175 21.58 -15.50 2.54
CA ASP A 175 22.98 -15.32 2.16
C ASP A 175 23.22 -15.72 0.69
N ALA A 176 24.46 -15.57 0.21
CA ALA A 176 24.83 -15.90 -1.17
C ALA A 176 24.70 -17.40 -1.50
N ALA A 177 24.64 -18.28 -0.50
CA ALA A 177 24.45 -19.72 -0.65
C ALA A 177 22.97 -20.13 -0.48
N GLY A 178 22.05 -19.18 -0.26
CA GLY A 178 20.63 -19.42 -0.02
C GLY A 178 20.27 -19.79 1.43
N GLY A 179 21.21 -19.67 2.37
CA GLY A 179 20.95 -19.87 3.80
C GLY A 179 20.18 -18.70 4.42
N GLU A 180 19.16 -18.98 5.22
CA GLU A 180 18.41 -17.94 5.93
C GLU A 180 19.29 -17.28 7.02
N GLN A 181 19.58 -15.99 6.86
CA GLN A 181 20.29 -15.19 7.84
C GLN A 181 19.33 -14.54 8.84
N ARG A 182 18.15 -14.11 8.37
CA ARG A 182 17.18 -13.37 9.16
C ARG A 182 15.78 -13.54 8.60
N SER A 183 14.77 -13.70 9.44
CA SER A 183 13.37 -13.78 9.00
C SER A 183 12.41 -12.99 9.89
N ARG A 184 11.33 -12.45 9.31
CA ARG A 184 10.27 -11.71 10.00
C ARG A 184 8.91 -12.10 9.45
N PRO A 185 7.85 -12.18 10.28
CA PRO A 185 6.50 -12.27 9.75
C PRO A 185 6.03 -10.90 9.27
N ILE A 186 5.46 -10.85 8.07
CA ILE A 186 4.59 -9.78 7.58
C ILE A 186 3.18 -10.18 7.99
N CYS A 187 2.64 -9.53 9.01
CA CYS A 187 1.33 -9.86 9.55
C CYS A 187 0.20 -9.35 8.66
N SER A 188 -0.93 -10.06 8.65
CA SER A 188 -2.16 -9.53 8.03
C SER A 188 -2.63 -8.29 8.79
N TYR A 189 -2.76 -7.17 8.10
CA TYR A 189 -3.17 -5.88 8.64
C TYR A 189 -4.56 -5.99 9.30
N PRO A 190 -4.79 -5.39 10.48
CA PRO A 190 -3.97 -4.40 11.19
C PRO A 190 -2.97 -4.99 12.19
N ALA A 191 -2.74 -6.31 12.18
CA ALA A 191 -1.76 -6.90 13.08
C ALA A 191 -0.34 -6.47 12.72
N VAL A 192 0.52 -6.35 13.73
CA VAL A 192 1.94 -6.01 13.59
C VAL A 192 2.81 -7.06 14.28
N ALA A 193 3.99 -7.31 13.72
CA ALA A 193 4.95 -8.25 14.30
C ALA A 193 5.59 -7.67 15.57
N ARG A 194 5.37 -8.31 16.72
CA ARG A 194 6.02 -7.97 17.98
C ARG A 194 7.00 -9.05 18.41
N LEU A 195 8.25 -8.66 18.64
CA LEU A 195 9.26 -9.55 19.20
C LEU A 195 8.86 -9.96 20.61
N GLN A 196 8.83 -11.26 20.87
CA GLN A 196 8.59 -11.81 22.20
C GLN A 196 9.82 -11.57 23.10
N VAL A 197 9.58 -11.23 24.35
CA VAL A 197 10.64 -10.87 25.30
C VAL A 197 11.65 -12.01 25.45
N GLY A 198 12.94 -11.70 25.29
CA GLY A 198 14.04 -12.65 25.44
C GLY A 198 14.23 -13.62 24.28
N LYS A 199 13.47 -13.50 23.18
CA LYS A 199 13.65 -14.32 21.98
C LYS A 199 14.68 -13.72 21.02
N ASN A 200 15.27 -14.57 20.18
CA ASN A 200 16.24 -14.13 19.18
C ASN A 200 15.52 -13.31 18.11
N PRO A 201 15.86 -12.02 17.90
CA PRO A 201 15.23 -11.24 16.86
C PRO A 201 15.43 -11.89 15.50
N ASP A 202 16.45 -12.68 15.19
CA ASP A 202 16.71 -13.07 13.80
C ASP A 202 15.82 -14.18 13.22
N HIS A 203 14.86 -14.71 13.98
CA HIS A 203 13.90 -15.71 13.50
C HIS A 203 12.45 -15.23 13.55
N PHE A 204 11.66 -15.57 12.54
CA PHE A 204 10.25 -15.13 12.46
C PHE A 204 9.37 -15.69 13.59
N ASP A 205 9.66 -16.89 14.08
CA ASP A 205 8.93 -17.58 15.16
C ASP A 205 9.13 -16.94 16.54
N SER A 206 10.13 -16.06 16.68
CA SER A 206 10.32 -15.19 17.83
C SER A 206 9.30 -14.05 17.91
N TYR A 207 8.49 -13.85 16.87
CA TYR A 207 7.51 -12.76 16.78
C TYR A 207 6.09 -13.30 16.97
N GLN A 208 5.20 -12.42 17.43
CA GLN A 208 3.76 -12.64 17.43
C GLN A 208 3.09 -11.52 16.66
N CYS A 209 2.17 -11.86 15.76
CA CYS A 209 1.27 -10.89 15.15
C CYS A 209 0.24 -10.47 16.19
N ILE A 210 0.22 -9.19 16.54
CA ILE A 210 -0.73 -8.63 17.49
C ILE A 210 -1.45 -7.43 16.90
N ASN A 211 -2.74 -7.31 17.18
CA ASN A 211 -3.53 -6.14 16.81
C ASN A 211 -3.15 -4.99 17.75
N ASN A 212 -2.28 -4.09 17.29
CA ASN A 212 -1.94 -2.86 17.98
C ASN A 212 -2.56 -1.66 17.26
N ALA A 213 -3.82 -1.71 16.83
CA ALA A 213 -4.48 -0.46 16.45
C ALA A 213 -4.48 0.45 17.69
N PRO A 214 -3.82 1.62 17.68
CA PRO A 214 -4.33 2.70 18.51
C PRO A 214 -5.75 2.96 18.02
N ALA A 215 -6.69 3.22 18.93
CA ALA A 215 -7.89 3.94 18.50
C ALA A 215 -7.42 5.20 17.77
N ALA A 216 -7.93 5.46 16.57
CA ALA A 216 -7.74 6.76 15.94
C ALA A 216 -8.17 7.82 16.96
N GLU A 217 -7.23 8.67 17.37
CA GLU A 217 -7.55 9.95 18.03
C GLU A 217 -7.87 11.00 16.96
#